data_AF-A0A7C6FSQ0-F1
#
_entry.id   AF-A0A7C6FSQ0-F1
#
_cell.length_a   1.000
_cell.length_b   1.000
_cell.length_c   1.000
_cell.angle_alpha   90.00
_cell.angle_beta   90.00
_cell.angle_gamma   90.00
#
_symmetry.space_group_name_H-M   'P 1'
#
loop_
_entity.id
_entity.type
_entity.pdbx_description
1 polymer ?
#
loop_
_entity_poly.entity_id
_entity_poly.type
_entity_poly.pdbx_seq_one_letter_code
_entity_poly.pdbx_strand_id
1 'polypeptide(L)'
;MFELHRMPAKDGLYYAVFVNYEQRDEQEIFNAAINKLKSIPEITLTEVQIVPYANYITGIGPEGKFDIFLDIDYGTDVRARSEAALNYVITALTI
;
A
#
# COMPACT_ATOMS: atom_id res chain seq x y z
N MET A 1 0.57 15.62 6.28
CA MET A 1 1.86 15.04 5.88
C MET A 1 1.81 13.58 6.28
N PHE A 2 1.94 12.65 5.34
CA PHE A 2 1.99 11.23 5.64
C PHE A 2 3.42 10.86 6.04
N GLU A 3 3.59 10.12 7.13
CA GLU A 3 4.90 9.53 7.41
C GLU A 3 4.89 8.06 7.05
N LEU A 4 5.99 7.64 6.44
CA LEU A 4 6.24 6.26 6.08
C LEU A 4 7.00 5.56 7.22
N HIS A 5 6.35 4.57 7.83
CA HIS A 5 6.97 3.73 8.85
C HIS A 5 7.27 2.36 8.25
N ARG A 6 8.55 2.07 7.97
CA ARG A 6 9.01 0.73 7.59
C ARG A 6 9.11 -0.12 8.83
N MET A 7 8.67 -1.37 8.76
CA MET A 7 8.96 -2.29 9.85
C MET A 7 9.65 -3.59 9.37
N PRO A 8 10.40 -4.26 10.26
CA PRO A 8 11.39 -5.27 9.88
C PRO A 8 10.73 -6.51 9.31
N ALA A 9 11.25 -7.03 8.20
CA ALA A 9 10.63 -8.14 7.48
C ALA A 9 10.29 -9.31 8.42
N LYS A 10 9.04 -9.78 8.37
CA LYS A 10 8.54 -10.90 9.16
C LYS A 10 8.03 -11.97 8.21
N ASP A 11 8.47 -13.21 8.39
CA ASP A 11 8.10 -14.36 7.55
C ASP A 11 8.36 -14.12 6.04
N GLY A 12 9.40 -13.33 5.71
CA GLY A 12 9.76 -12.97 4.33
C GLY A 12 8.90 -11.89 3.69
N LEU A 13 8.07 -11.20 4.49
CA LEU A 13 7.22 -10.09 4.06
C LEU A 13 7.81 -8.75 4.53
N TYR A 14 7.96 -7.82 3.60
CA TYR A 14 8.32 -6.43 3.85
C TYR A 14 7.05 -5.58 3.91
N TYR A 15 7.02 -4.59 4.81
CA TYR A 15 5.82 -3.79 5.05
C TYR A 15 6.17 -2.34 5.37
N ALA A 16 5.28 -1.44 4.94
CA ALA A 16 5.35 -0.05 5.29
C ALA A 16 3.95 0.54 5.46
N VAL A 17 3.79 1.32 6.53
CA VAL A 17 2.53 1.98 6.87
C VAL A 17 2.64 3.45 6.52
N PHE A 18 1.63 3.96 5.81
CA PHE A 18 1.45 5.39 5.58
C PHE A 18 0.56 5.93 6.68
N VAL A 19 1.19 6.55 7.69
CA VAL A 19 0.49 7.07 8.87
C VAL A 19 -0.09 8.44 8.58
N ASN A 20 -1.38 8.56 8.83
CA ASN A 20 -2.17 9.76 8.64
C ASN A 20 -2.23 10.63 9.90
N TYR A 21 -1.30 11.57 10.05
CA TYR A 21 -1.33 12.53 11.16
C TYR A 21 -2.37 13.65 10.99
N GLU A 22 -3.00 13.75 9.82
CA GLU A 22 -4.01 14.77 9.52
C GLU A 22 -5.43 14.34 9.91
N GLN A 23 -5.63 13.10 10.40
CA GLN A 23 -6.94 12.53 10.74
C GLN A 23 -7.96 12.60 9.59
N ARG A 24 -7.47 12.55 8.35
CA ARG A 24 -8.32 12.37 7.17
C ARG A 24 -8.98 11.00 7.17
N ASP A 25 -10.10 10.85 6.50
CA ASP A 25 -10.75 9.55 6.36
C ASP A 25 -9.79 8.52 5.71
N GLU A 26 -9.58 7.39 6.38
CA GLU A 26 -8.65 6.33 5.99
C GLU A 26 -9.05 5.70 4.65
N GLN A 27 -10.35 5.64 4.35
CA GLN A 27 -10.88 5.17 3.08
C GLN A 27 -10.49 6.12 1.94
N GLU A 28 -10.45 7.43 2.18
CA GLU A 28 -9.94 8.39 1.19
C GLU A 28 -8.47 8.16 0.87
N ILE A 29 -7.65 7.89 1.89
CA ILE A 29 -6.21 7.65 1.73
C ILE A 29 -5.96 6.37 0.93
N PHE A 30 -6.66 5.30 1.29
CA PHE A 30 -6.60 4.03 0.57
C PHE A 30 -7.03 4.20 -0.90
N ASN A 31 -8.13 4.90 -1.15
CA ASN A 31 -8.60 5.17 -2.52
C ASN A 31 -7.63 6.05 -3.31
N ALA A 32 -7.01 7.04 -2.67
CA ALA A 32 -6.00 7.89 -3.29
C ALA A 32 -4.74 7.10 -3.68
N ALA A 33 -4.27 6.21 -2.80
CA ALA A 33 -3.15 5.31 -3.09
C ALA A 33 -3.46 4.41 -4.30
N ILE A 34 -4.65 3.80 -4.32
CA ILE A 34 -5.13 2.98 -5.44
C ILE A 34 -5.15 3.79 -6.74
N ASN A 35 -5.75 4.97 -6.73
CA ASN A 35 -5.88 5.79 -7.93
C ASN A 35 -4.53 6.24 -8.48
N LYS A 36 -3.59 6.60 -7.59
CA LYS A 36 -2.21 6.93 -7.98
C LYS A 36 -1.53 5.74 -8.64
N LEU A 37 -1.61 4.54 -8.05
CA LEU A 37 -0.99 3.35 -8.62
C LEU A 37 -1.66 2.88 -9.92
N LYS A 38 -2.99 3.03 -10.07
CA LYS A 38 -3.70 2.75 -11.34
C LYS A 38 -3.23 3.64 -12.49
N SER A 39 -2.71 4.84 -12.19
CA SER A 39 -2.20 5.76 -13.22
C SER A 39 -0.83 5.38 -13.75
N ILE A 40 -0.14 4.41 -13.13
CA ILE A 40 1.20 3.97 -13.51
C ILE A 40 1.07 2.81 -14.51
N PRO A 41 1.52 2.95 -15.77
CA PRO A 41 1.31 1.95 -16.82
C PRO A 41 1.89 0.56 -16.52
N GLU A 42 2.94 0.51 -15.71
CA GLU A 42 3.65 -0.72 -15.35
C GLU A 42 2.99 -1.48 -14.20
N ILE A 43 1.98 -0.89 -13.56
CA ILE A 43 1.27 -1.49 -12.43
C ILE A 43 -0.08 -2.00 -12.90
N THR A 44 -0.33 -3.29 -12.66
CA THR A 44 -1.67 -3.88 -12.77
C THR A 44 -2.23 -4.12 -11.37
N LEU A 45 -3.44 -3.64 -11.12
CA LEU A 45 -4.16 -3.85 -9.86
C LEU A 45 -5.37 -4.78 -10.08
N THR A 46 -5.66 -5.64 -9.10
CA THR A 46 -6.87 -6.45 -9.08
C THR A 46 -8.09 -5.64 -8.65
N GLU A 47 -9.24 -6.28 -8.51
CA GLU A 47 -10.37 -5.70 -7.78
C GLU A 47 -10.11 -5.68 -6.27
N VAL A 48 -10.75 -4.75 -5.57
CA VAL A 48 -10.71 -4.66 -4.11
C VAL A 48 -11.42 -5.88 -3.52
N GLN A 49 -10.72 -6.58 -2.63
CA GLN A 49 -11.23 -7.68 -1.85
C GLN A 49 -11.71 -7.17 -0.49
N ILE A 50 -12.95 -7.50 -0.13
CA ILE A 50 -13.55 -7.17 1.18
C ILE A 50 -13.52 -8.45 2.01
N VAL A 51 -12.70 -8.48 3.06
CA VAL A 51 -12.61 -9.62 3.98
C VAL A 51 -12.99 -9.18 5.41
N PRO A 52 -13.35 -10.11 6.32
CA PRO A 52 -13.94 -9.76 7.62
C PRO A 52 -13.12 -8.81 8.52
N TYR A 53 -11.84 -8.58 8.23
CA TYR A 53 -10.94 -7.76 9.04
C TYR A 53 -10.08 -6.78 8.23
N ALA A 54 -10.27 -6.71 6.91
CA ALA A 54 -9.50 -5.79 6.06
C ALA A 54 -10.16 -5.65 4.69
N ASN A 55 -10.00 -4.48 4.10
CA ASN A 55 -10.15 -4.31 2.66
C ASN A 55 -8.76 -4.26 2.06
N TYR A 56 -8.53 -4.99 0.97
CA TYR A 56 -7.22 -4.95 0.32
C TYR A 56 -7.31 -5.09 -1.19
N ILE A 57 -6.23 -4.74 -1.86
CA ILE A 57 -6.07 -4.86 -3.30
C ILE A 57 -4.67 -5.37 -3.60
N THR A 58 -4.56 -6.30 -4.54
CA THR A 58 -3.28 -6.84 -4.97
C THR A 58 -2.80 -6.10 -6.21
N GLY A 59 -1.52 -5.77 -6.21
CA GLY A 59 -0.81 -5.18 -7.33
C GLY A 59 0.36 -6.03 -7.83
N ILE A 60 0.64 -5.91 -9.11
CA ILE A 60 1.81 -6.48 -9.77
C ILE A 60 2.50 -5.35 -10.53
N GLY A 61 3.76 -5.09 -10.17
CA GLY A 61 4.63 -4.15 -10.87
C GLY A 61 5.95 -4.80 -11.31
N PRO A 62 6.89 -4.01 -11.84
CA PRO A 62 8.17 -4.51 -12.36
C PRO A 62 8.98 -5.29 -11.33
N GLU A 63 8.97 -4.83 -10.08
CA GLU A 63 9.76 -5.41 -8.97
C GLU A 63 9.03 -6.56 -8.24
N GLY A 64 7.82 -6.90 -8.67
CA GLY A 64 7.05 -8.03 -8.18
C GLY A 64 5.66 -7.68 -7.63
N LYS A 65 5.13 -8.60 -6.83
CA LYS A 65 3.79 -8.49 -6.24
C LYS A 65 3.80 -7.74 -4.92
N PHE A 66 2.76 -6.97 -4.71
CA PHE A 66 2.48 -6.26 -3.47
C PHE A 66 0.98 -6.23 -3.19
N ASP A 67 0.62 -5.98 -1.93
CA ASP A 67 -0.75 -5.83 -1.48
C ASP A 67 -0.87 -4.50 -0.74
N ILE A 68 -2.00 -3.81 -0.92
CA ILE A 68 -2.33 -2.60 -0.18
C ILE A 68 -3.56 -2.89 0.66
N PHE A 69 -3.49 -2.61 1.94
CA PHE A 69 -4.55 -2.80 2.91
C PHE A 69 -5.07 -1.44 3.36
N LEU A 70 -6.39 -1.31 3.45
CA LEU A 70 -7.03 -0.27 4.22
C LEU A 70 -6.74 -0.54 5.69
N ASP A 71 -6.07 0.40 6.34
CA ASP A 71 -5.84 0.39 7.77
C ASP A 71 -6.75 1.43 8.40
N ILE A 72 -7.73 0.99 9.19
CA ILE A 72 -8.73 1.87 9.80
C ILE A 72 -8.16 2.76 10.92
N ASP A 73 -6.99 2.42 11.44
CA ASP A 73 -6.36 3.14 12.54
C ASP A 73 -5.26 4.10 12.05
N TYR A 74 -4.60 3.76 10.94
CA TYR A 74 -3.40 4.48 10.49
C TYR A 74 -3.49 5.01 9.04
N GLY A 75 -4.42 4.53 8.22
CA GLY A 75 -4.61 4.94 6.82
C GLY A 75 -4.44 3.80 5.83
N THR A 76 -3.19 3.44 5.51
CA THR A 76 -2.89 2.38 4.54
C THR A 76 -1.58 1.65 4.84
N ASP A 77 -1.61 0.34 4.69
CA ASP A 77 -0.45 -0.56 4.83
C ASP A 77 -0.12 -1.19 3.48
N VAL A 78 1.15 -1.14 3.08
CA VAL A 78 1.66 -1.77 1.87
C VAL A 78 2.55 -2.94 2.27
N ARG A 79 2.28 -4.12 1.72
CA ARG A 79 3.03 -5.35 1.96
C ARG A 79 3.59 -5.91 0.67
N ALA A 80 4.81 -6.42 0.70
CA ALA A 80 5.43 -7.06 -0.46
C ALA A 80 6.36 -8.21 -0.05
N ARG A 81 6.60 -9.15 -0.96
CA ARG A 81 7.53 -10.28 -0.72
C ARG A 81 8.98 -9.97 -1.06
N SER A 82 9.25 -8.83 -1.70
CA SER A 82 10.59 -8.34 -1.98
C SER A 82 10.71 -6.90 -1.47
N GLU A 83 11.90 -6.56 -0.98
CA GLU A 83 12.20 -5.18 -0.57
C GLU A 83 12.13 -4.23 -1.78
N ALA A 84 12.55 -4.71 -2.95
CA ALA A 84 12.48 -3.96 -4.20
C ALA A 84 11.03 -3.59 -4.57
N ALA A 85 10.08 -4.53 -4.48
CA ALA A 85 8.65 -4.25 -4.72
C ALA A 85 8.11 -3.23 -3.72
N LEU A 86 8.46 -3.37 -2.44
CA LEU A 86 8.04 -2.42 -1.42
C LEU A 86 8.59 -1.01 -1.73
N ASN A 87 9.89 -0.90 -2.02
CA ASN A 87 10.55 0.37 -2.33
C ASN A 87 9.96 1.05 -3.57
N TYR A 88 9.66 0.28 -4.61
CA TYR A 88 9.05 0.77 -5.83
C TYR A 88 7.67 1.40 -5.55
N VAL A 89 6.80 0.67 -4.86
CA VAL A 89 5.44 1.14 -4.53
C VAL A 89 5.47 2.36 -3.64
N ILE A 90 6.33 2.37 -2.63
CA ILE A 90 6.49 3.54 -1.75
C ILE A 90 6.93 4.76 -2.55
N THR A 91 7.93 4.61 -3.43
CA THR A 91 8.42 5.71 -4.27
C THR A 91 7.31 6.25 -5.16
N ALA A 92 6.52 5.36 -5.75
CA ALA A 92 5.35 5.72 -6.54
C ALA A 92 4.29 6.50 -5.72
N LEU A 93 4.14 6.20 -4.43
CA LEU A 93 3.16 6.86 -3.56
C LEU A 93 3.64 8.21 -2.99
N THR A 94 4.95 8.43 -2.84
CA THR A 94 5.51 9.58 -2.06
C THR A 94 5.85 10.84 -2.91
N ILE A 95 5.34 10.96 -4.14
CA ILE A 95 5.45 12.20 -4.95
C ILE A 95 4.48 13.27 -4.47
#